data_AF-A0A2I1C6Z6-F1
#
_entry.id   AF-A0A2I1C6Z6-F1
#
_cell.length_a   1.000
_cell.length_b   1.000
_cell.length_c   1.000
_cell.angle_alpha   90.00
_cell.angle_beta   90.00
_cell.angle_gamma   90.00
#
_symmetry.space_group_name_H-M   'P 1'
#
loop_
_entity.id
_entity.type
_entity.pdbx_description
1 polymer ?
#
loop_
_entity_poly.entity_id
_entity_poly.type
_entity_poly.pdbx_seq_one_letter_code
_entity_poly.pdbx_strand_id
1 'polypeptide(L)'
;MRSSSPYSTNPNKGKQRAPPRKKACQNCTRSKVRCGLEKPICSRCRSKGRSCQYPPGRVAAPETEVTTAASRSPRPRAVTSGQTRRVDLVFADIDLTPSLNAVDIRDRWLRPYLLPPLGRDEIPKAYHPFTLQYISIILKTYPRYMLKDGGFPPIIHHTQVNTNQMPQDLANCYSLVRMWEQAAPGSETMVMGTVAAEMERLASETTSQHDYDLLCSFQAYLVYTILMYFSPLGSVSAVTDKTMMILMELAFRTAQNGLLCTAEITHTRPNWESWILVSAKRRAIYTMYLLSSVYNSDRGLPNFLADEMKGVYVPESRVLWEATDRGVWEKEYDRHLLEWEDGMLEISELWRSAETGSTEQRERIGKWIRGVDEFVLRNSESNHRSAGIGRRQHCTTRHKTRSRSPFLAIEDSFSNIN
;
A
#
# COMPACT_ATOMS: atom_id res chain seq x y z
N MET A 1 62.44 16.69 25.11
CA MET A 1 62.53 16.53 26.59
C MET A 1 61.26 17.14 27.16
N ARG A 2 60.26 16.32 27.57
CA ARG A 2 60.00 15.92 28.98
C ARG A 2 60.06 17.15 29.91
N SER A 3 59.07 17.50 30.72
CA SER A 3 58.05 16.69 31.40
C SER A 3 57.20 17.61 32.28
N SER A 4 55.89 17.37 32.40
CA SER A 4 55.11 17.81 33.56
C SER A 4 54.05 16.77 33.91
N SER A 5 54.09 16.38 35.18
CA SER A 5 53.45 15.25 35.85
C SER A 5 51.91 15.35 35.96
N PRO A 6 51.15 14.23 35.99
CA PRO A 6 49.73 14.21 36.26
C PRO A 6 49.44 13.88 37.74
N TYR A 7 48.57 14.67 38.39
CA TYR A 7 47.92 14.28 39.64
C TYR A 7 46.48 13.83 39.38
N SER A 8 46.18 12.70 40.01
CA SER A 8 44.97 11.88 39.98
C SER A 8 43.74 12.55 40.59
N THR A 9 42.54 12.28 40.03
CA THR A 9 41.40 11.59 40.70
C THR A 9 40.05 11.93 40.03
N ASN A 10 39.40 10.90 39.49
CA ASN A 10 37.96 10.83 39.18
C ASN A 10 37.21 10.38 40.48
N PRO A 11 35.86 10.26 40.58
CA PRO A 11 34.75 10.72 39.72
C PRO A 11 33.49 11.23 40.50
N ASN A 12 32.50 11.72 39.74
CA ASN A 12 31.03 11.64 40.00
C ASN A 12 30.40 12.22 41.29
N LYS A 13 29.53 13.24 41.15
CA LYS A 13 28.36 13.43 42.03
C LYS A 13 27.21 14.14 41.32
N GLY A 14 26.14 13.37 41.12
CA GLY A 14 24.88 13.80 40.53
C GLY A 14 24.04 14.72 41.43
N LYS A 15 23.22 15.55 40.78
CA LYS A 15 22.25 16.47 41.39
C LYS A 15 21.19 15.70 42.21
N GLN A 16 21.18 15.89 43.53
CA GLN A 16 20.12 15.41 44.42
C GLN A 16 18.86 16.32 44.32
N ARG A 17 17.69 15.69 44.21
CA ARG A 17 16.36 16.34 44.16
C ARG A 17 15.82 16.55 45.59
N ALA A 18 15.15 17.68 45.80
CA ALA A 18 14.51 18.06 47.07
C ALA A 18 13.43 17.04 47.55
N PRO A 19 13.20 16.92 48.87
CA PRO A 19 12.30 15.91 49.44
C PRO A 19 10.80 16.18 49.14
N PRO A 20 9.97 15.13 49.01
CA PRO A 20 8.56 15.26 48.60
C PRO A 20 7.67 15.82 49.72
N ARG A 21 6.83 16.82 49.39
CA ARG A 21 5.81 17.42 50.27
C ARG A 21 4.89 16.36 50.90
N LYS A 22 4.80 16.33 52.24
CA LYS A 22 3.85 15.48 53.00
C LYS A 22 2.40 15.85 52.64
N LYS A 23 1.58 14.85 52.27
CA LYS A 23 0.19 15.02 51.79
C LYS A 23 -0.81 15.01 52.95
N ALA A 24 -1.79 15.94 52.92
CA ALA A 24 -2.95 15.97 53.80
C ALA A 24 -3.84 14.71 53.61
N CYS A 25 -4.72 14.40 54.59
CA CYS A 25 -5.71 13.33 54.41
C CYS A 25 -6.72 13.68 53.30
N GLN A 26 -7.38 12.66 52.74
CA GLN A 26 -8.30 12.84 51.61
C GLN A 26 -9.49 13.76 51.95
N ASN A 27 -10.02 13.67 53.17
CA ASN A 27 -11.15 14.48 53.60
C ASN A 27 -10.77 15.98 53.70
N CYS A 28 -9.67 16.30 54.39
CA CYS A 28 -9.16 17.67 54.47
C CYS A 28 -8.77 18.22 53.09
N THR A 29 -8.25 17.38 52.19
CA THR A 29 -7.95 17.76 50.80
C THR A 29 -9.22 18.13 50.04
N ARG A 30 -10.27 17.29 50.12
CA ARG A 30 -11.57 17.56 49.46
C ARG A 30 -12.25 18.81 50.01
N SER A 31 -12.19 19.02 51.32
CA SER A 31 -12.74 20.23 51.94
C SER A 31 -11.84 21.46 51.83
N LYS A 32 -10.68 21.37 51.15
CA LYS A 32 -9.69 22.46 50.96
C LYS A 32 -9.26 23.15 52.27
N VAL A 33 -9.03 22.37 53.31
CA VAL A 33 -8.67 22.85 54.65
C VAL A 33 -7.38 22.23 55.15
N ARG A 34 -6.69 22.94 56.05
CA ARG A 34 -5.44 22.44 56.64
C ARG A 34 -5.70 21.19 57.47
N CYS A 35 -4.91 20.14 57.23
CA CYS A 35 -4.95 18.88 57.96
C CYS A 35 -3.96 18.91 59.13
N GLY A 36 -4.35 18.38 60.29
CA GLY A 36 -3.50 18.25 61.47
C GLY A 36 -2.42 17.15 61.35
N LEU A 37 -2.46 16.32 60.29
CA LEU A 37 -1.48 15.27 59.97
C LEU A 37 -1.27 14.16 61.04
N GLU A 38 -2.02 14.16 62.14
CA GLU A 38 -2.05 13.05 63.11
C GLU A 38 -2.62 11.77 62.49
N LYS A 39 -1.95 10.64 62.72
CA LYS A 39 -2.41 9.29 62.32
C LYS A 39 -2.87 8.52 63.57
N PRO A 40 -3.94 7.72 63.52
CA PRO A 40 -4.69 7.29 62.32
C PRO A 40 -5.75 8.28 61.84
N ILE A 41 -6.26 9.16 62.70
CA ILE A 41 -7.30 10.15 62.38
C ILE A 41 -6.80 11.54 62.78
N CYS A 42 -6.81 12.49 61.84
CA CYS A 42 -6.42 13.86 62.13
C CYS A 42 -7.38 14.53 63.11
N SER A 43 -6.88 15.46 63.92
CA SER A 43 -7.64 16.14 64.99
C SER A 43 -8.95 16.77 64.48
N ARG A 44 -8.97 17.33 63.26
CA ARG A 44 -10.21 17.86 62.64
C ARG A 44 -11.22 16.76 62.29
N CYS A 45 -10.79 15.68 61.66
CA CYS A 45 -11.68 14.57 61.32
C CYS A 45 -12.23 13.88 62.59
N ARG A 46 -11.41 13.83 63.66
CA ARG A 46 -11.83 13.34 64.97
C ARG A 46 -12.94 14.21 65.57
N SER A 47 -12.73 15.52 65.60
CA SER A 47 -13.73 16.46 66.16
C SER A 47 -15.06 16.48 65.40
N LYS A 48 -15.05 16.20 64.10
CA LYS A 48 -16.25 16.22 63.25
C LYS A 48 -16.87 14.84 63.00
N GLY A 49 -16.33 13.78 63.61
CA GLY A 49 -16.80 12.40 63.40
C GLY A 49 -16.75 11.96 61.93
N ARG A 50 -15.75 12.42 61.15
CA ARG A 50 -15.64 12.11 59.71
C ARG A 50 -14.54 11.08 59.45
N SER A 51 -14.77 10.21 58.46
CA SER A 51 -13.75 9.25 58.00
C SER A 51 -12.48 9.97 57.52
N CYS A 52 -11.34 9.59 58.08
CA CYS A 52 -10.02 10.16 57.80
C CYS A 52 -9.11 9.11 57.18
N GLN A 53 -8.94 9.16 55.86
CA GLN A 53 -8.04 8.26 55.14
C GLN A 53 -6.87 9.06 54.56
N TYR A 54 -5.65 8.64 54.87
CA TYR A 54 -4.45 9.14 54.21
C TYR A 54 -4.18 8.28 52.96
N PRO A 55 -3.80 8.87 51.82
CA PRO A 55 -3.42 8.08 50.65
C PRO A 55 -2.26 7.14 51.03
N PRO A 56 -2.33 5.84 50.70
CA PRO A 56 -1.21 4.94 50.92
C PRO A 56 -0.01 5.44 50.09
N GLY A 57 1.12 5.69 50.76
CA GLY A 57 2.36 6.01 50.08
C GLY A 57 2.80 4.79 49.27
N ARG A 58 3.20 5.00 48.01
CA ARG A 58 3.87 3.95 47.24
C ARG A 58 5.19 3.62 47.95
N VAL A 59 5.23 2.51 48.66
CA VAL A 59 6.45 1.88 49.17
C VAL A 59 6.78 0.73 48.25
N ALA A 60 8.05 0.70 47.84
CA ALA A 60 8.64 -0.35 47.03
C ALA A 60 8.48 -1.73 47.70
N ALA A 61 8.22 -2.76 46.91
CA ALA A 61 8.19 -4.14 47.36
C ALA A 61 9.62 -4.63 47.71
N PRO A 62 9.79 -5.50 48.72
CA PRO A 62 11.09 -6.10 49.06
C PRO A 62 11.40 -7.34 48.21
N GLU A 63 12.69 -7.52 47.88
CA GLU A 63 13.29 -8.69 47.23
C GLU A 63 13.66 -9.80 48.24
N THR A 64 13.72 -11.05 47.73
CA THR A 64 14.68 -12.18 47.94
C THR A 64 13.92 -13.53 47.97
N GLU A 65 14.25 -14.62 47.25
CA GLU A 65 15.55 -15.17 46.79
C GLU A 65 15.47 -16.00 45.47
N VAL A 66 16.42 -15.74 44.55
CA VAL A 66 17.38 -16.68 43.89
C VAL A 66 16.83 -18.01 43.32
N THR A 67 16.83 -18.25 41.99
CA THR A 67 17.96 -18.92 41.28
C THR A 67 17.93 -18.75 39.74
N THR A 68 19.09 -18.39 39.19
CA THR A 68 19.72 -18.77 37.89
C THR A 68 19.06 -18.51 36.51
N ALA A 69 19.76 -17.62 35.77
CA ALA A 69 20.27 -17.77 34.40
C ALA A 69 19.51 -17.16 33.18
N ALA A 70 20.24 -16.25 32.52
CA ALA A 70 20.37 -15.98 31.08
C ALA A 70 19.52 -14.89 30.38
N SER A 71 20.26 -13.86 29.94
CA SER A 71 20.13 -12.94 28.79
C SER A 71 18.87 -12.08 28.56
N ARG A 72 19.05 -10.77 28.77
CA ARG A 72 18.20 -9.68 28.26
C ARG A 72 18.79 -9.09 26.97
N SER A 73 18.00 -9.09 25.90
CA SER A 73 18.08 -8.09 24.82
C SER A 73 17.10 -6.94 25.10
N PRO A 74 17.39 -5.69 24.67
CA PRO A 74 16.62 -4.51 25.07
C PRO A 74 15.42 -4.26 24.14
N ARG A 75 14.21 -4.05 24.69
CA ARG A 75 13.05 -3.57 23.92
C ARG A 75 12.93 -2.04 23.94
N PRO A 76 12.61 -1.40 22.79
CA PRO A 76 12.59 0.06 22.65
C PRO A 76 11.30 0.70 23.17
N ARG A 77 11.40 2.00 23.47
CA ARG A 77 10.31 2.91 23.87
C ARG A 77 9.19 2.95 22.82
N ALA A 78 7.95 2.79 23.28
CA ALA A 78 6.76 3.04 22.48
C ALA A 78 6.65 4.54 22.15
N VAL A 79 6.75 4.84 20.86
CA VAL A 79 6.29 6.09 20.26
C VAL A 79 4.78 5.92 20.02
N THR A 80 3.97 6.84 20.53
CA THR A 80 2.53 6.92 20.25
C THR A 80 2.31 7.18 18.76
N SER A 81 2.10 6.10 18.00
CA SER A 81 1.52 6.13 16.65
C SER A 81 -0.01 6.23 16.78
N GLY A 82 -0.64 7.03 15.93
CA GLY A 82 -2.09 7.21 15.91
C GLY A 82 -2.80 5.87 15.76
N GLN A 83 -3.78 5.60 16.63
CA GLN A 83 -4.65 4.44 16.50
C GLN A 83 -5.53 4.61 15.26
N THR A 84 -5.10 4.07 14.12
CA THR A 84 -6.01 3.70 13.04
C THR A 84 -7.00 2.68 13.62
N ARG A 85 -8.28 3.05 13.66
CA ARG A 85 -9.37 2.11 13.99
C ARG A 85 -9.30 0.98 12.97
N ARG A 86 -9.06 -0.25 13.43
CA ARG A 86 -9.11 -1.44 12.58
C ARG A 86 -10.56 -1.65 12.14
N VAL A 87 -10.77 -1.76 10.84
CA VAL A 87 -12.11 -1.93 10.24
C VAL A 87 -12.37 -3.44 10.12
N ASP A 88 -13.46 -3.92 10.72
CA ASP A 88 -13.93 -5.29 10.51
C ASP A 88 -14.78 -5.32 9.23
N LEU A 89 -14.15 -5.67 8.11
CA LEU A 89 -14.84 -5.96 6.84
C LEU A 89 -14.94 -7.47 6.65
N VAL A 90 -16.08 -7.92 6.12
CA VAL A 90 -16.33 -9.34 5.83
C VAL A 90 -16.50 -9.52 4.33
N PHE A 91 -15.57 -10.24 3.70
CA PHE A 91 -15.52 -10.47 2.25
C PHE A 91 -16.20 -11.79 1.83
N ALA A 92 -17.14 -12.30 2.63
CA ALA A 92 -17.80 -13.58 2.37
C ALA A 92 -18.96 -13.46 1.37
N ASP A 93 -19.73 -12.37 1.43
CA ASP A 93 -20.91 -12.13 0.58
C ASP A 93 -20.60 -11.05 -0.45
N ILE A 94 -20.09 -11.46 -1.61
CA ILE A 94 -19.67 -10.55 -2.68
C ILE A 94 -20.54 -10.77 -3.91
N ASP A 95 -21.18 -9.69 -4.38
CA ASP A 95 -21.97 -9.67 -5.61
C ASP A 95 -21.08 -9.33 -6.80
N LEU A 96 -20.69 -10.36 -7.57
CA LEU A 96 -19.87 -10.24 -8.78
C LEU A 96 -20.65 -10.76 -10.00
N THR A 97 -20.42 -10.13 -11.14
CA THR A 97 -20.95 -10.61 -12.43
C THR A 97 -19.89 -11.44 -13.16
N PRO A 98 -20.15 -12.75 -13.44
CA PRO A 98 -19.19 -13.63 -14.10
C PRO A 98 -18.66 -13.06 -15.42
N SER A 99 -17.36 -13.17 -15.65
CA SER A 99 -16.71 -12.70 -16.88
C SER A 99 -16.64 -13.82 -17.91
N LEU A 100 -17.35 -13.67 -19.03
CA LEU A 100 -17.33 -14.63 -20.14
C LEU A 100 -15.95 -14.72 -20.82
N ASN A 101 -15.13 -13.65 -20.72
CA ASN A 101 -13.83 -13.54 -21.40
C ASN A 101 -12.64 -13.93 -20.51
N ALA A 102 -12.88 -14.42 -19.27
CA ALA A 102 -11.79 -14.74 -18.36
C ALA A 102 -10.80 -15.76 -18.97
N VAL A 103 -11.29 -16.75 -19.72
CA VAL A 103 -10.45 -17.78 -20.35
C VAL A 103 -9.44 -17.17 -21.32
N ASP A 104 -9.83 -16.11 -22.05
CA ASP A 104 -8.92 -15.42 -22.97
C ASP A 104 -7.76 -14.71 -22.24
N ILE A 105 -7.92 -14.32 -20.97
CA ILE A 105 -6.84 -13.77 -20.13
C ILE A 105 -5.72 -14.80 -19.97
N ARG A 106 -6.09 -16.07 -19.73
CA ARG A 106 -5.12 -17.16 -19.64
C ARG A 106 -4.48 -17.40 -20.99
N ASP A 107 -5.26 -17.64 -22.03
CA ASP A 107 -4.71 -18.12 -23.31
C ASP A 107 -3.88 -17.05 -24.05
N ARG A 108 -3.99 -15.78 -23.62
CA ARG A 108 -3.26 -14.65 -24.15
C ARG A 108 -1.73 -14.73 -24.03
N TRP A 109 -1.18 -15.37 -23.01
CA TRP A 109 0.29 -15.46 -22.87
C TRP A 109 0.94 -16.14 -24.07
N LEU A 110 0.19 -17.01 -24.79
CA LEU A 110 0.65 -17.71 -25.97
C LEU A 110 0.65 -16.83 -27.23
N ARG A 111 -0.18 -15.78 -27.30
CA ARG A 111 -0.37 -14.98 -28.53
C ARG A 111 0.94 -14.40 -29.10
N PRO A 112 1.89 -13.88 -28.29
CA PRO A 112 3.18 -13.41 -28.82
C PRO A 112 4.05 -14.50 -29.46
N TYR A 113 3.80 -15.77 -29.16
CA TYR A 113 4.56 -16.92 -29.67
C TYR A 113 3.85 -17.66 -30.81
N LEU A 114 2.55 -17.40 -31.00
CA LEU A 114 1.74 -18.01 -32.04
C LEU A 114 1.59 -17.04 -33.21
N LEU A 115 1.53 -17.57 -34.43
CA LEU A 115 1.04 -16.78 -35.57
C LEU A 115 -0.45 -16.44 -35.30
N PRO A 116 -0.92 -15.22 -35.62
CA PRO A 116 -2.32 -14.89 -35.46
C PRO A 116 -3.19 -15.98 -36.11
N PRO A 117 -4.12 -16.61 -35.36
CA PRO A 117 -5.02 -17.59 -35.96
C PRO A 117 -5.75 -16.96 -37.14
N LEU A 118 -5.89 -17.70 -38.24
CA LEU A 118 -6.64 -17.28 -39.43
C LEU A 118 -8.00 -16.70 -38.99
N GLY A 119 -8.19 -15.38 -39.15
CA GLY A 119 -9.45 -14.69 -38.85
C GLY A 119 -9.53 -13.92 -37.51
N ARG A 120 -8.47 -13.84 -36.70
CA ARG A 120 -8.39 -12.86 -35.59
C ARG A 120 -7.50 -11.69 -36.00
N ASP A 121 -8.09 -10.50 -36.13
CA ASP A 121 -7.35 -9.25 -36.31
C ASP A 121 -6.71 -8.84 -34.96
N GLU A 122 -5.54 -9.39 -34.66
CA GLU A 122 -4.76 -8.93 -33.51
C GLU A 122 -4.21 -7.54 -33.78
N ILE A 123 -4.73 -6.54 -33.07
CA ILE A 123 -4.27 -5.16 -33.19
C ILE A 123 -2.95 -5.01 -32.41
N PRO A 124 -1.82 -4.74 -33.08
CA PRO A 124 -0.55 -4.53 -32.41
C PRO A 124 -0.60 -3.29 -31.51
N LYS A 125 -0.02 -3.42 -30.32
CA LYS A 125 0.13 -2.35 -29.35
C LYS A 125 1.57 -1.86 -29.40
N ALA A 126 1.79 -0.79 -30.17
CA ALA A 126 3.10 -0.20 -30.36
C ALA A 126 3.43 0.73 -29.18
N TYR A 127 4.38 0.31 -28.35
CA TYR A 127 4.88 1.16 -27.26
C TYR A 127 6.08 1.97 -27.71
N HIS A 128 6.10 3.26 -27.34
CA HIS A 128 7.31 4.05 -27.43
C HIS A 128 8.35 3.57 -26.38
N PRO A 129 9.65 3.49 -26.70
CA PRO A 129 10.67 3.01 -25.75
C PRO A 129 10.69 3.75 -24.40
N PHE A 130 10.53 5.09 -24.42
CA PHE A 130 10.43 5.89 -23.19
C PHE A 130 9.19 5.56 -22.34
N THR A 131 8.09 5.15 -22.96
CA THR A 131 6.88 4.70 -22.25
C THR A 131 7.15 3.40 -21.51
N LEU A 132 7.77 2.41 -22.17
CA LEU A 132 8.17 1.16 -21.52
C LEU A 132 9.15 1.41 -20.38
N GLN A 133 10.12 2.30 -20.58
CA GLN A 133 11.05 2.68 -19.52
C GLN A 133 10.31 3.31 -18.32
N TYR A 134 9.34 4.18 -18.57
CA TYR A 134 8.53 4.80 -17.53
C TYR A 134 7.71 3.76 -16.74
N ILE A 135 7.05 2.84 -17.44
CA ILE A 135 6.30 1.72 -16.84
C ILE A 135 7.24 0.87 -15.97
N SER A 136 8.39 0.48 -16.50
CA SER A 136 9.40 -0.32 -15.78
C SER A 136 9.85 0.34 -14.48
N ILE A 137 10.10 1.66 -14.52
CA ILE A 137 10.47 2.43 -13.33
C ILE A 137 9.32 2.41 -12.31
N ILE A 138 8.09 2.58 -12.73
CA ILE A 138 6.93 2.57 -11.83
C ILE A 138 6.75 1.20 -11.18
N LEU A 139 6.73 0.12 -11.95
CA LEU A 139 6.54 -1.23 -11.43
C LEU A 139 7.62 -1.58 -10.41
N LYS A 140 8.89 -1.21 -10.69
CA LYS A 140 10.01 -1.39 -9.77
C LYS A 140 9.81 -0.71 -8.40
N THR A 141 8.95 0.30 -8.29
CA THR A 141 8.67 0.96 -7.00
C THR A 141 7.65 0.22 -6.13
N TYR A 142 6.86 -0.71 -6.69
CA TYR A 142 5.74 -1.33 -5.97
C TYR A 142 6.17 -2.09 -4.71
N PRO A 143 7.17 -2.99 -4.76
CA PRO A 143 7.64 -3.66 -3.54
C PRO A 143 8.16 -2.67 -2.49
N ARG A 144 8.79 -1.57 -2.92
CA ARG A 144 9.33 -0.56 -2.01
C ARG A 144 8.26 0.25 -1.28
N TYR A 145 7.05 0.37 -1.84
CA TYR A 145 5.93 0.99 -1.11
C TYR A 145 5.54 0.19 0.14
N MET A 146 5.69 -1.14 0.10
CA MET A 146 5.35 -2.05 1.19
C MET A 146 6.29 -1.94 2.40
N LEU A 147 7.45 -1.29 2.23
CA LEU A 147 8.41 -1.06 3.31
C LEU A 147 8.03 0.12 4.21
N LYS A 148 7.21 1.04 3.71
CA LYS A 148 6.75 2.19 4.50
C LYS A 148 5.68 1.72 5.49
N ASP A 149 5.67 2.30 6.69
CA ASP A 149 4.62 2.02 7.67
C ASP A 149 3.26 2.42 7.10
N GLY A 150 2.35 1.45 6.96
CA GLY A 150 1.04 1.63 6.34
C GLY A 150 1.08 1.90 4.82
N GLY A 151 2.22 1.63 4.16
CA GLY A 151 2.36 1.74 2.71
C GLY A 151 1.90 0.48 1.99
N PHE A 152 1.14 0.66 0.93
CA PHE A 152 0.64 -0.40 0.07
C PHE A 152 0.76 0.04 -1.40
N PRO A 153 1.13 -0.86 -2.32
CA PRO A 153 1.14 -0.55 -3.75
C PRO A 153 -0.29 -0.33 -4.26
N PRO A 154 -0.49 0.35 -5.40
CA PRO A 154 -1.82 0.67 -5.95
C PRO A 154 -2.63 -0.55 -6.45
N ILE A 155 -2.15 -1.76 -6.16
CA ILE A 155 -2.83 -3.04 -6.43
C ILE A 155 -3.41 -3.67 -5.16
N ILE A 156 -2.99 -3.25 -3.97
CA ILE A 156 -3.47 -3.76 -2.67
C ILE A 156 -4.20 -2.62 -1.96
N HIS A 157 -5.46 -2.84 -1.60
CA HIS A 157 -6.23 -1.84 -0.86
C HIS A 157 -5.81 -1.82 0.62
N HIS A 158 -5.86 -0.65 1.27
CA HIS A 158 -5.43 -0.50 2.67
C HIS A 158 -6.24 -1.38 3.64
N THR A 159 -7.50 -1.65 3.32
CA THR A 159 -8.34 -2.52 4.13
C THR A 159 -7.93 -3.99 4.05
N GLN A 160 -7.22 -4.43 3.00
CA GLN A 160 -6.68 -5.80 2.95
C GLN A 160 -5.52 -6.02 3.94
N VAL A 161 -4.92 -4.91 4.40
CA VAL A 161 -3.70 -4.88 5.23
C VAL A 161 -4.03 -4.48 6.67
N ASN A 162 -4.91 -3.49 6.83
CA ASN A 162 -5.25 -2.88 8.12
C ASN A 162 -6.42 -3.58 8.85
N THR A 163 -6.80 -4.78 8.40
CA THR A 163 -7.78 -5.64 9.09
C THR A 163 -7.20 -6.29 10.34
N ASN A 164 -8.09 -6.80 11.20
CA ASN A 164 -7.68 -7.58 12.38
C ASN A 164 -6.94 -8.87 12.02
N GLN A 165 -7.22 -9.43 10.83
CA GLN A 165 -6.60 -10.62 10.30
C GLN A 165 -6.18 -10.35 8.85
N MET A 166 -4.88 -10.09 8.64
CA MET A 166 -4.32 -10.00 7.30
C MET A 166 -4.22 -11.43 6.71
N PRO A 167 -4.59 -11.63 5.45
CA PRO A 167 -4.43 -12.92 4.77
C PRO A 167 -2.98 -13.40 4.81
N GLN A 168 -2.81 -14.71 4.95
CA GLN A 168 -1.48 -15.33 5.06
C GLN A 168 -0.58 -14.97 3.88
N ASP A 169 -1.11 -15.01 2.66
CA ASP A 169 -0.35 -14.72 1.44
C ASP A 169 0.21 -13.30 1.42
N LEU A 170 -0.61 -12.32 1.82
CA LEU A 170 -0.17 -10.93 1.94
C LEU A 170 0.82 -10.75 3.10
N ALA A 171 0.58 -11.38 4.25
CA ALA A 171 1.48 -11.31 5.39
C ALA A 171 2.88 -11.88 5.07
N ASN A 172 2.93 -13.01 4.37
CA ASN A 172 4.16 -13.59 3.84
C ASN A 172 4.81 -12.65 2.82
N CYS A 173 4.02 -12.06 1.92
CA CYS A 173 4.51 -11.10 0.92
C CYS A 173 5.21 -9.89 1.54
N TYR A 174 4.58 -9.23 2.52
CA TYR A 174 5.21 -8.12 3.24
C TYR A 174 6.50 -8.55 3.96
N SER A 175 6.52 -9.75 4.53
CA SER A 175 7.70 -10.27 5.25
C SER A 175 8.86 -10.57 4.30
N LEU A 176 8.59 -11.21 3.17
CA LEU A 176 9.60 -11.55 2.16
C LEU A 176 10.12 -10.33 1.41
N VAL A 177 9.26 -9.35 1.10
CA VAL A 177 9.70 -8.08 0.50
C VAL A 177 10.65 -7.32 1.44
N ARG A 178 10.37 -7.31 2.75
CA ARG A 178 11.29 -6.72 3.74
C ARG A 178 12.60 -7.48 3.84
N MET A 179 12.55 -8.80 3.86
CA MET A 179 13.74 -9.65 3.86
C MET A 179 14.61 -9.40 2.63
N TRP A 180 13.98 -9.22 1.46
CA TRP A 180 14.68 -8.95 0.21
C TRP A 180 15.40 -7.61 0.19
N GLU A 181 14.71 -6.54 0.56
CA GLU A 181 15.28 -5.19 0.53
C GLU A 181 16.32 -4.96 1.64
N GLN A 182 16.30 -5.78 2.69
CA GLN A 182 17.26 -5.76 3.80
C GLN A 182 18.27 -6.91 3.74
N ALA A 183 18.36 -7.63 2.62
CA ALA A 183 19.26 -8.77 2.47
C ALA A 183 20.71 -8.36 2.77
N ALA A 184 21.40 -9.15 3.59
CA ALA A 184 22.81 -8.94 3.86
C ALA A 184 23.65 -9.35 2.63
N PRO A 185 24.78 -8.67 2.36
CA PRO A 185 25.69 -9.09 1.29
C PRO A 185 26.09 -10.56 1.43
N GLY A 186 25.92 -11.34 0.37
CA GLY A 186 26.16 -12.79 0.33
C GLY A 186 24.94 -13.67 0.67
N SER A 187 23.82 -13.08 1.14
CA SER A 187 22.57 -13.81 1.43
C SER A 187 21.55 -13.74 0.28
N GLU A 188 21.89 -13.12 -0.83
CA GLU A 188 20.96 -12.79 -1.91
C GLU A 188 20.36 -14.04 -2.56
N THR A 189 21.16 -15.08 -2.76
CA THR A 189 20.70 -16.35 -3.34
C THR A 189 19.72 -17.08 -2.42
N MET A 190 19.92 -17.02 -1.10
CA MET A 190 19.00 -17.60 -0.11
C MET A 190 17.66 -16.86 -0.10
N VAL A 191 17.69 -15.52 -0.12
CA VAL A 191 16.47 -14.71 -0.18
C VAL A 191 15.73 -14.99 -1.49
N MET A 192 16.43 -15.02 -2.62
CA MET A 192 15.85 -15.40 -3.92
C MET A 192 15.21 -16.79 -3.89
N GLY A 193 15.89 -17.78 -3.31
CA GLY A 193 15.35 -19.13 -3.15
C GLY A 193 14.10 -19.18 -2.26
N THR A 194 14.04 -18.34 -1.22
CA THR A 194 12.88 -18.26 -0.33
C THR A 194 11.68 -17.65 -1.03
N VAL A 195 11.88 -16.58 -1.82
CA VAL A 195 10.82 -15.99 -2.65
C VAL A 195 10.33 -16.98 -3.70
N ALA A 196 11.24 -17.67 -4.40
CA ALA A 196 10.89 -18.67 -5.40
C ALA A 196 10.10 -19.84 -4.80
N ALA A 197 10.45 -20.31 -3.59
CA ALA A 197 9.72 -21.35 -2.90
C ALA A 197 8.29 -20.92 -2.53
N GLU A 198 8.10 -19.66 -2.09
CA GLU A 198 6.77 -19.13 -1.82
C GLU A 198 5.96 -18.95 -3.11
N MET A 199 6.58 -18.55 -4.22
CA MET A 199 5.93 -18.51 -5.52
C MET A 199 5.44 -19.90 -5.97
N GLU A 200 6.25 -20.95 -5.77
CA GLU A 200 5.85 -22.32 -6.11
C GLU A 200 4.73 -22.82 -5.17
N ARG A 201 4.76 -22.45 -3.87
CA ARG A 201 3.66 -22.73 -2.94
C ARG A 201 2.34 -22.14 -3.46
N LEU A 202 2.33 -20.84 -3.79
CA LEU A 202 1.16 -20.15 -4.34
C LEU A 202 0.68 -20.74 -5.68
N ALA A 203 1.61 -21.20 -6.53
CA ALA A 203 1.28 -21.84 -7.80
C ALA A 203 0.63 -23.22 -7.62
N SER A 204 1.06 -23.97 -6.60
CA SER A 204 0.56 -25.31 -6.28
C SER A 204 -0.77 -25.30 -5.51
N GLU A 205 -1.09 -24.19 -4.85
CA GLU A 205 -2.29 -24.05 -4.04
C GLU A 205 -3.54 -24.15 -4.92
N THR A 206 -4.22 -25.29 -4.79
CA THR A 206 -5.33 -25.66 -5.66
C THR A 206 -6.62 -25.18 -5.01
N THR A 207 -7.12 -24.03 -5.49
CA THR A 207 -8.51 -23.57 -5.36
C THR A 207 -8.93 -23.19 -3.94
N SER A 208 -8.65 -21.95 -3.52
CA SER A 208 -9.57 -21.30 -2.57
C SER A 208 -10.89 -21.04 -3.30
N GLN A 209 -12.00 -21.35 -2.63
CA GLN A 209 -13.35 -21.08 -3.14
C GLN A 209 -13.73 -19.59 -3.00
N HIS A 210 -12.96 -18.82 -2.22
CA HIS A 210 -13.24 -17.41 -1.97
C HIS A 210 -12.43 -16.51 -2.89
N ASP A 211 -13.13 -15.62 -3.59
CA ASP A 211 -12.54 -14.61 -4.48
C ASP A 211 -11.49 -13.72 -3.82
N TYR A 212 -11.67 -13.46 -2.53
CA TYR A 212 -10.75 -12.64 -1.75
C TYR A 212 -9.38 -13.29 -1.59
N ASP A 213 -9.34 -14.60 -1.33
CA ASP A 213 -8.08 -15.34 -1.19
C ASP A 213 -7.38 -15.45 -2.55
N LEU A 214 -8.12 -15.77 -3.62
CA LEU A 214 -7.58 -15.81 -4.98
C LEU A 214 -6.91 -14.49 -5.37
N LEU A 215 -7.56 -13.35 -5.06
CA LEU A 215 -6.99 -12.03 -5.26
C LEU A 215 -5.70 -11.83 -4.45
N CYS A 216 -5.68 -12.24 -3.17
CA CYS A 216 -4.50 -12.09 -2.31
C CYS A 216 -3.32 -12.90 -2.82
N SER A 217 -3.54 -14.17 -3.22
CA SER A 217 -2.52 -15.02 -3.81
C SER A 217 -1.98 -14.41 -5.12
N PHE A 218 -2.87 -13.93 -5.99
CA PHE A 218 -2.50 -13.27 -7.25
C PHE A 218 -1.70 -11.97 -7.02
N GLN A 219 -2.14 -11.10 -6.10
CA GLN A 219 -1.43 -9.88 -5.72
C GLN A 219 -0.02 -10.20 -5.20
N ALA A 220 0.11 -11.18 -4.30
CA ALA A 220 1.41 -11.59 -3.75
C ALA A 220 2.34 -12.13 -4.85
N TYR A 221 1.85 -13.02 -5.71
CA TYR A 221 2.62 -13.58 -6.82
C TYR A 221 3.05 -12.49 -7.83
N LEU A 222 2.17 -11.53 -8.13
CA LEU A 222 2.50 -10.39 -8.99
C LEU A 222 3.61 -9.52 -8.38
N VAL A 223 3.56 -9.23 -7.07
CA VAL A 223 4.62 -8.49 -6.37
C VAL A 223 5.94 -9.24 -6.43
N TYR A 224 5.95 -10.55 -6.18
CA TYR A 224 7.18 -11.35 -6.29
C TYR A 224 7.73 -11.37 -7.70
N THR A 225 6.86 -11.46 -8.71
CA THR A 225 7.29 -11.43 -10.12
C THR A 225 7.95 -10.08 -10.44
N ILE A 226 7.36 -8.96 -10.02
CA ILE A 226 7.96 -7.62 -10.17
C ILE A 226 9.31 -7.55 -9.44
N LEU A 227 9.38 -8.05 -8.20
CA LEU A 227 10.59 -8.04 -7.38
C LEU A 227 11.75 -8.82 -8.03
N MET A 228 11.46 -10.03 -8.51
CA MET A 228 12.39 -10.91 -9.21
C MET A 228 12.80 -10.34 -10.57
N TYR A 229 11.86 -9.76 -11.33
CA TYR A 229 12.10 -9.22 -12.67
C TYR A 229 13.07 -8.03 -12.64
N PHE A 230 12.86 -7.07 -11.73
CA PHE A 230 13.68 -5.87 -11.62
C PHE A 230 14.87 -6.00 -10.67
N SER A 231 15.16 -7.23 -10.23
CA SER A 231 16.24 -7.56 -9.30
C SER A 231 17.60 -7.17 -9.89
N PRO A 232 18.43 -6.41 -9.15
CA PRO A 232 19.82 -6.21 -9.52
C PRO A 232 20.72 -7.41 -9.17
N LEU A 233 20.18 -8.43 -8.49
CA LEU A 233 20.92 -9.54 -7.88
C LEU A 233 21.08 -10.74 -8.83
N GLY A 234 20.47 -10.72 -10.02
CA GLY A 234 20.55 -11.79 -11.01
C GLY A 234 21.31 -11.36 -12.27
N SER A 235 22.29 -12.15 -12.71
CA SER A 235 23.00 -11.97 -13.98
C SER A 235 22.26 -12.54 -15.20
N VAL A 236 21.15 -13.26 -14.99
CA VAL A 236 20.25 -13.81 -16.01
C VAL A 236 18.82 -13.74 -15.47
N SER A 237 17.86 -13.27 -16.28
CA SER A 237 16.44 -13.07 -15.93
C SER A 237 15.87 -14.20 -15.09
N ALA A 238 15.72 -13.99 -13.77
CA ALA A 238 15.18 -14.98 -12.85
C ALA A 238 13.69 -15.30 -13.12
N VAL A 239 13.01 -14.43 -13.88
CA VAL A 239 11.64 -14.64 -14.36
C VAL A 239 11.69 -15.38 -15.70
N THR A 240 10.95 -16.49 -15.77
CA THR A 240 10.86 -17.37 -16.93
C THR A 240 9.48 -17.30 -17.57
N ASP A 241 9.32 -17.88 -18.77
CA ASP A 241 8.00 -18.02 -19.41
C ASP A 241 7.03 -18.81 -18.53
N LYS A 242 7.51 -19.83 -17.78
CA LYS A 242 6.72 -20.56 -16.77
C LYS A 242 6.16 -19.59 -15.71
N THR A 243 6.97 -18.65 -15.24
CA THR A 243 6.57 -17.66 -14.22
C THR A 243 5.43 -16.79 -14.75
N MET A 244 5.54 -16.30 -15.98
CA MET A 244 4.51 -15.48 -16.64
C MET A 244 3.23 -16.28 -16.92
N MET A 245 3.35 -17.53 -17.35
CA MET A 245 2.22 -18.45 -17.55
C MET A 245 1.43 -18.66 -16.26
N ILE A 246 2.11 -18.94 -15.14
CA ILE A 246 1.46 -19.08 -13.83
C ILE A 246 0.80 -17.75 -13.40
N LEU A 247 1.47 -16.62 -13.63
CA LEU A 247 0.90 -15.31 -13.31
C LEU A 247 -0.42 -15.07 -14.07
N MET A 248 -0.49 -15.42 -15.36
CA MET A 248 -1.73 -15.29 -16.14
C MET A 248 -2.80 -16.30 -15.72
N GLU A 249 -2.42 -17.52 -15.32
CA GLU A 249 -3.34 -18.51 -14.75
C GLU A 249 -3.98 -18.01 -13.44
N LEU A 250 -3.20 -17.39 -12.55
CA LEU A 250 -3.71 -16.78 -11.31
C LEU A 250 -4.63 -15.58 -11.61
N ALA A 251 -4.28 -14.77 -12.61
CA ALA A 251 -5.14 -13.68 -13.07
C ALA A 251 -6.49 -14.20 -13.61
N PHE A 252 -6.46 -15.26 -14.41
CA PHE A 252 -7.66 -15.93 -14.91
C PHE A 252 -8.56 -16.42 -13.77
N ARG A 253 -8.03 -17.17 -12.81
CA ARG A 253 -8.80 -17.65 -11.64
C ARG A 253 -9.43 -16.49 -10.87
N THR A 254 -8.68 -15.40 -10.71
CA THR A 254 -9.18 -14.19 -10.04
C THR A 254 -10.30 -13.49 -10.84
N ALA A 255 -10.23 -13.51 -12.17
CA ALA A 255 -11.21 -12.88 -13.05
C ALA A 255 -12.44 -13.75 -13.34
N GLN A 256 -12.39 -15.06 -13.06
CA GLN A 256 -13.42 -16.03 -13.44
C GLN A 256 -14.81 -15.67 -12.90
N ASN A 257 -14.89 -15.26 -11.63
CA ASN A 257 -16.15 -14.86 -10.99
C ASN A 257 -16.58 -13.42 -11.33
N GLY A 258 -15.77 -12.66 -12.07
CA GLY A 258 -16.12 -11.31 -12.51
C GLY A 258 -15.10 -10.23 -12.18
N LEU A 259 -15.16 -9.17 -12.98
CA LEU A 259 -14.39 -7.92 -12.82
C LEU A 259 -15.29 -6.69 -12.71
N LEU A 260 -16.59 -6.92 -12.47
CA LEU A 260 -17.62 -5.90 -12.28
C LEU A 260 -18.59 -6.38 -11.20
N CYS A 261 -19.16 -5.45 -10.44
CA CYS A 261 -20.33 -5.71 -9.60
C CYS A 261 -21.62 -5.47 -10.39
N THR A 262 -22.69 -6.19 -10.04
CA THR A 262 -24.04 -5.96 -10.63
C THR A 262 -24.50 -4.51 -10.44
N ALA A 263 -24.17 -3.93 -9.28
CA ALA A 263 -24.45 -2.53 -8.99
C ALA A 263 -23.73 -1.55 -9.94
N GLU A 264 -22.49 -1.82 -10.34
CA GLU A 264 -21.75 -0.96 -11.27
C GLU A 264 -22.39 -0.98 -12.67
N ILE A 265 -22.85 -2.15 -13.12
CA ILE A 265 -23.54 -2.31 -14.42
C ILE A 265 -24.88 -1.58 -14.43
N THR A 266 -25.61 -1.63 -13.32
CA THR A 266 -26.92 -0.98 -13.17
C THR A 266 -26.83 0.50 -12.81
N HIS A 267 -25.62 1.06 -12.75
CA HIS A 267 -25.35 2.44 -12.33
C HIS A 267 -25.93 2.76 -10.92
N THR A 268 -25.78 1.79 -10.01
CA THR A 268 -26.18 1.93 -8.62
C THR A 268 -24.96 1.78 -7.70
N ARG A 269 -25.11 2.17 -6.43
CA ARG A 269 -24.02 2.09 -5.46
C ARG A 269 -23.79 0.63 -5.02
N PRO A 270 -22.59 0.04 -5.24
CA PRO A 270 -22.24 -1.28 -4.73
C PRO A 270 -22.04 -1.29 -3.21
N ASN A 271 -21.98 -2.49 -2.63
CA ASN A 271 -21.41 -2.66 -1.30
C ASN A 271 -19.91 -2.33 -1.32
N TRP A 272 -19.41 -1.72 -0.24
CA TRP A 272 -18.02 -1.26 -0.19
C TRP A 272 -17.02 -2.41 -0.33
N GLU A 273 -17.28 -3.55 0.30
CA GLU A 273 -16.46 -4.76 0.22
C GLU A 273 -16.39 -5.31 -1.21
N SER A 274 -17.53 -5.40 -1.88
CA SER A 274 -17.60 -5.88 -3.27
C SER A 274 -16.85 -4.93 -4.19
N TRP A 275 -17.05 -3.62 -4.02
CA TRP A 275 -16.31 -2.62 -4.78
C TRP A 275 -14.79 -2.67 -4.54
N ILE A 276 -14.35 -2.79 -3.29
CA ILE A 276 -12.92 -2.92 -2.96
C ILE A 276 -12.33 -4.13 -3.69
N LEU A 277 -12.99 -5.29 -3.58
CA LEU A 277 -12.51 -6.51 -4.22
C LEU A 277 -12.38 -6.31 -5.73
N VAL A 278 -13.43 -5.83 -6.39
CA VAL A 278 -13.44 -5.69 -7.85
C VAL A 278 -12.43 -4.64 -8.32
N SER A 279 -12.37 -3.46 -7.67
CA SER A 279 -11.39 -2.44 -8.00
C SER A 279 -9.95 -2.95 -7.80
N ALA A 280 -9.69 -3.72 -6.75
CA ALA A 280 -8.40 -4.36 -6.52
C ALA A 280 -8.07 -5.43 -7.58
N LYS A 281 -9.04 -6.27 -7.98
CA LYS A 281 -8.90 -7.22 -9.10
C LYS A 281 -8.52 -6.50 -10.40
N ARG A 282 -9.25 -5.45 -10.78
CA ARG A 282 -8.99 -4.64 -11.98
C ARG A 282 -7.58 -4.05 -11.95
N ARG A 283 -7.20 -3.39 -10.86
CA ARG A 283 -5.87 -2.78 -10.67
C ARG A 283 -4.73 -3.79 -10.77
N ALA A 284 -4.90 -4.97 -10.17
CA ALA A 284 -3.91 -6.05 -10.22
C ALA A 284 -3.77 -6.62 -11.65
N ILE A 285 -4.88 -6.85 -12.35
CA ILE A 285 -4.87 -7.34 -13.74
C ILE A 285 -4.23 -6.33 -14.69
N TYR A 286 -4.58 -5.05 -14.59
CA TYR A 286 -3.94 -4.01 -15.40
C TYR A 286 -2.44 -3.94 -15.14
N THR A 287 -2.01 -4.03 -13.88
CA THR A 287 -0.58 -4.06 -13.52
C THR A 287 0.12 -5.29 -14.11
N MET A 288 -0.53 -6.45 -14.07
CA MET A 288 -0.02 -7.67 -14.70
C MET A 288 0.17 -7.48 -16.21
N TYR A 289 -0.79 -6.87 -16.91
CA TYR A 289 -0.65 -6.57 -18.34
C TYR A 289 0.49 -5.59 -18.64
N LEU A 290 0.67 -4.57 -17.80
CA LEU A 290 1.82 -3.65 -17.92
C LEU A 290 3.15 -4.40 -17.76
N LEU A 291 3.25 -5.29 -16.78
CA LEU A 291 4.43 -6.12 -16.58
C LEU A 291 4.67 -7.06 -17.77
N SER A 292 3.62 -7.71 -18.28
CA SER A 292 3.69 -8.55 -19.48
C SER A 292 4.15 -7.77 -20.70
N SER A 293 3.74 -6.51 -20.83
CA SER A 293 4.18 -5.68 -21.96
C SER A 293 5.66 -5.34 -21.91
N VAL A 294 6.17 -5.01 -20.72
CA VAL A 294 7.60 -4.83 -20.50
C VAL A 294 8.35 -6.14 -20.79
N TYR A 295 7.87 -7.26 -20.25
CA TYR A 295 8.47 -8.60 -20.43
C TYR A 295 8.60 -9.00 -21.90
N ASN A 296 7.55 -8.77 -22.69
CA ASN A 296 7.51 -9.08 -24.11
C ASN A 296 8.46 -8.16 -24.90
N SER A 297 8.43 -6.86 -24.63
CA SER A 297 9.28 -5.88 -25.33
C SER A 297 10.77 -6.11 -25.06
N ASP A 298 11.16 -6.46 -23.83
CA ASP A 298 12.56 -6.77 -23.50
C ASP A 298 13.08 -8.03 -24.22
N ARG A 299 12.17 -8.91 -24.69
CA ARG A 299 12.49 -10.11 -25.50
C ARG A 299 12.28 -9.91 -27.01
N GLY A 300 11.90 -8.72 -27.45
CA GLY A 300 11.58 -8.44 -28.85
C GLY A 300 10.28 -9.12 -29.34
N LEU A 301 9.40 -9.52 -28.42
CA LEU A 301 8.10 -10.09 -28.74
C LEU A 301 7.06 -8.97 -28.95
N PRO A 302 6.07 -9.19 -29.84
CA PRO A 302 5.02 -8.22 -30.08
C PRO A 302 4.10 -8.08 -28.84
N ASN A 303 3.56 -6.88 -28.69
CA ASN A 303 2.46 -6.61 -27.76
C ASN A 303 1.18 -6.40 -28.55
N PHE A 304 0.05 -6.85 -28.01
CA PHE A 304 -1.27 -6.73 -28.63
C PHE A 304 -2.23 -5.99 -27.70
N LEU A 305 -3.33 -5.46 -28.25
CA LEU A 305 -4.42 -4.90 -27.43
C LEU A 305 -5.13 -5.99 -26.62
N ALA A 306 -5.58 -5.63 -25.42
CA ALA A 306 -6.25 -6.52 -24.47
C ALA A 306 -7.76 -6.58 -24.73
N ASP A 307 -8.15 -7.09 -25.91
CA ASP A 307 -9.56 -7.13 -26.33
C ASP A 307 -10.46 -7.91 -25.36
N GLU A 308 -9.91 -8.91 -24.68
CA GLU A 308 -10.63 -9.65 -23.62
C GLU A 308 -11.09 -8.77 -22.44
N MET A 309 -10.46 -7.60 -22.27
CA MET A 309 -10.80 -6.62 -21.24
C MET A 309 -11.85 -5.59 -21.71
N LYS A 310 -12.41 -5.73 -22.91
CA LYS A 310 -13.48 -4.87 -23.41
C LYS A 310 -14.71 -4.99 -22.49
N GLY A 311 -15.35 -3.86 -22.17
CA GLY A 311 -16.44 -3.81 -21.19
C GLY A 311 -15.99 -3.68 -19.73
N VAL A 312 -14.69 -3.78 -19.42
CA VAL A 312 -14.18 -3.59 -18.05
C VAL A 312 -13.88 -2.11 -17.81
N TYR A 313 -14.31 -1.56 -16.68
CA TYR A 313 -14.08 -0.16 -16.33
C TYR A 313 -12.65 0.16 -15.94
N VAL A 314 -12.21 1.38 -16.26
CA VAL A 314 -10.92 1.91 -15.78
C VAL A 314 -10.87 1.99 -14.25
N PRO A 315 -9.67 2.00 -13.63
CA PRO A 315 -9.55 2.22 -12.19
C PRO A 315 -10.17 3.57 -11.77
N GLU A 316 -10.94 3.56 -10.70
CA GLU A 316 -11.63 4.74 -10.21
C GLU A 316 -10.68 5.77 -9.60
N SER A 317 -11.23 6.96 -9.34
CA SER A 317 -10.50 8.09 -8.75
C SER A 317 -9.76 7.72 -7.48
N ARG A 318 -8.66 8.44 -7.24
CA ARG A 318 -7.82 8.27 -6.05
C ARG A 318 -8.60 8.51 -4.75
N VAL A 319 -9.56 9.43 -4.78
CA VAL A 319 -10.40 9.78 -3.61
C VAL A 319 -11.23 8.58 -3.15
N LEU A 320 -11.80 7.83 -4.09
CA LEU A 320 -12.56 6.61 -3.78
C LEU A 320 -11.63 5.50 -3.26
N TRP A 321 -10.47 5.32 -3.89
CA TRP A 321 -9.51 4.28 -3.53
C TRP A 321 -8.83 4.50 -2.18
N GLU A 322 -8.60 5.76 -1.79
CA GLU A 322 -7.95 6.11 -0.52
C GLU A 322 -8.96 6.37 0.62
N ALA A 323 -10.26 6.16 0.37
CA ALA A 323 -11.30 6.36 1.38
C ALA A 323 -11.07 5.49 2.62
N THR A 324 -10.98 6.11 3.79
CA THR A 324 -10.60 5.42 5.04
C THR A 324 -11.76 4.70 5.72
N ASP A 325 -12.98 5.14 5.46
CA ASP A 325 -14.19 4.64 6.11
C ASP A 325 -15.37 4.57 5.14
N ARG A 326 -16.33 3.71 5.46
CA ARG A 326 -17.48 3.42 4.62
C ARG A 326 -18.33 4.67 4.35
N GLY A 327 -18.51 5.53 5.36
CA GLY A 327 -19.37 6.71 5.23
C GLY A 327 -18.77 7.78 4.33
N VAL A 328 -17.44 7.95 4.34
CA VAL A 328 -16.73 8.79 3.36
C VAL A 328 -16.83 8.17 1.97
N TRP A 329 -16.58 6.86 1.86
CA TRP A 329 -16.67 6.17 0.56
C TRP A 329 -18.07 6.28 -0.07
N GLU A 330 -19.14 6.05 0.70
CA GLU A 330 -20.53 6.14 0.20
C GLU A 330 -20.84 7.53 -0.38
N LYS A 331 -20.46 8.60 0.34
CA LYS A 331 -20.67 9.98 -0.12
C LYS A 331 -19.89 10.30 -1.39
N GLU A 332 -18.62 9.88 -1.45
CA GLU A 332 -17.78 10.10 -2.62
C GLU A 332 -18.26 9.26 -3.81
N TYR A 333 -18.81 8.07 -3.57
CA TYR A 333 -19.38 7.22 -4.62
C TYR A 333 -20.68 7.80 -5.17
N ASP A 334 -21.54 8.34 -4.31
CA ASP A 334 -22.76 9.05 -4.75
C ASP A 334 -22.40 10.26 -5.62
N ARG A 335 -21.36 11.03 -5.24
CA ARG A 335 -20.82 12.11 -6.07
C ARG A 335 -20.26 11.58 -7.39
N HIS A 336 -19.58 10.44 -7.37
CA HIS A 336 -19.05 9.81 -8.57
C HIS A 336 -20.16 9.41 -9.55
N LEU A 337 -21.28 8.85 -9.06
CA LEU A 337 -22.43 8.51 -9.89
C LEU A 337 -23.04 9.76 -10.56
N LEU A 338 -23.17 10.86 -9.82
CA LEU A 338 -23.66 12.15 -10.36
C LEU A 338 -22.69 12.77 -11.37
N GLU A 339 -21.38 12.56 -11.18
CA GLU A 339 -20.42 13.03 -12.17
C GLU A 339 -20.54 12.21 -13.46
N TRP A 340 -20.69 10.89 -13.35
CA TRP A 340 -20.69 9.92 -14.47
C TRP A 340 -22.10 9.47 -14.88
N GLU A 341 -23.03 10.41 -15.07
CA GLU A 341 -24.41 10.12 -15.52
C GLU A 341 -24.45 9.34 -16.85
N ASP A 342 -23.53 9.62 -17.78
CA ASP A 342 -23.41 8.97 -19.09
C ASP A 342 -22.69 7.61 -19.03
N GLY A 343 -22.66 6.96 -17.87
CA GLY A 343 -22.00 5.67 -17.66
C GLY A 343 -20.49 5.76 -17.39
N MET A 344 -19.97 4.74 -16.70
CA MET A 344 -18.56 4.63 -16.31
C MET A 344 -17.64 4.48 -17.52
N LEU A 345 -16.39 4.96 -17.40
CA LEU A 345 -15.41 4.87 -18.49
C LEU A 345 -14.89 3.43 -18.62
N GLU A 346 -15.02 2.85 -19.82
CA GLU A 346 -14.43 1.55 -20.13
C GLU A 346 -12.95 1.66 -20.51
N ILE A 347 -12.17 0.61 -20.23
CA ILE A 347 -10.76 0.53 -20.67
C ILE A 347 -10.64 0.51 -22.20
N SER A 348 -11.67 0.04 -22.88
CA SER A 348 -11.77 0.00 -24.35
C SER A 348 -11.81 1.40 -24.96
N GLU A 349 -12.38 2.38 -24.24
CA GLU A 349 -12.41 3.79 -24.65
C GLU A 349 -11.00 4.42 -24.65
N LEU A 350 -10.00 3.82 -24.01
CA LEU A 350 -8.61 4.30 -24.07
C LEU A 350 -7.89 3.84 -25.35
N TRP A 351 -8.42 2.83 -26.06
CA TRP A 351 -7.76 2.28 -27.23
C TRP A 351 -8.00 3.17 -28.45
N ARG A 352 -6.93 3.61 -29.12
CA ARG A 352 -7.04 4.37 -30.36
C ARG A 352 -7.59 3.48 -31.49
N SER A 353 -8.70 3.91 -32.06
CA SER A 353 -9.41 3.55 -33.29
C SER A 353 -9.60 4.82 -34.14
N ALA A 354 -10.08 4.68 -35.37
CA ALA A 354 -10.38 5.81 -36.25
C ALA A 354 -11.45 6.78 -35.67
N GLU A 355 -12.21 6.32 -34.67
CA GLU A 355 -13.31 7.05 -34.01
C GLU A 355 -12.87 7.71 -32.69
N THR A 356 -11.72 7.32 -32.13
CA THR A 356 -11.20 7.73 -30.80
C THR A 356 -10.65 9.16 -30.75
N GLY A 357 -10.83 9.90 -31.84
CA GLY A 357 -10.59 11.32 -31.94
C GLY A 357 -11.79 12.18 -31.57
N SER A 358 -12.96 11.58 -31.25
CA SER A 358 -14.16 12.35 -30.92
C SER A 358 -13.90 13.26 -29.71
N THR A 359 -14.47 14.47 -29.75
CA THR A 359 -14.31 15.46 -28.68
C THR A 359 -14.88 14.95 -27.36
N GLU A 360 -16.02 14.25 -27.42
CA GLU A 360 -16.71 13.68 -26.27
C GLU A 360 -15.87 12.61 -25.55
N GLN A 361 -15.25 11.69 -26.29
CA GLN A 361 -14.39 10.66 -25.70
C GLN A 361 -13.15 11.27 -25.05
N ARG A 362 -12.54 12.28 -25.67
CA ARG A 362 -11.42 13.02 -25.07
C ARG A 362 -11.83 13.76 -23.80
N GLU A 363 -13.04 14.29 -23.73
CA GLU A 363 -13.57 14.93 -22.53
C GLU A 363 -13.79 13.91 -21.40
N ARG A 364 -14.36 12.73 -21.71
CA ARG A 364 -14.52 11.63 -20.76
C ARG A 364 -13.17 11.14 -20.22
N ILE A 365 -12.19 10.93 -21.10
CA ILE A 365 -10.81 10.56 -20.72
C ILE A 365 -10.19 11.67 -19.85
N GLY A 366 -10.29 12.93 -20.28
CA GLY A 366 -9.78 14.08 -19.54
C GLY A 366 -10.41 14.20 -18.14
N LYS A 367 -11.71 13.91 -18.02
CA LYS A 367 -12.41 13.87 -16.74
C LYS A 367 -11.88 12.75 -15.83
N TRP A 368 -11.64 11.57 -16.37
CA TRP A 368 -11.04 10.47 -15.63
C TRP A 368 -9.63 10.83 -15.13
N ILE A 369 -8.78 11.39 -15.98
CA ILE A 369 -7.40 11.81 -15.62
C ILE A 369 -7.39 12.80 -14.45
N ARG A 370 -8.35 13.75 -14.41
CA ARG A 370 -8.48 14.69 -13.27
C ARG A 370 -8.71 14.00 -11.93
N GLY A 371 -9.40 12.86 -11.92
CA GLY A 371 -9.64 12.06 -10.70
C GLY A 371 -8.44 11.18 -10.30
N VAL A 372 -7.50 10.99 -11.22
CA VAL A 372 -6.35 10.08 -11.10
C VAL A 372 -5.09 10.83 -10.63
N ASP A 373 -4.94 12.10 -10.98
CA ASP A 373 -3.78 12.92 -10.62
C ASP A 373 -4.17 14.31 -10.08
N GLU A 374 -3.60 14.70 -8.93
CA GLU A 374 -3.66 16.07 -8.42
C GLU A 374 -2.58 16.99 -9.04
N PHE A 375 -1.73 16.50 -9.95
CA PHE A 375 -0.49 17.20 -10.33
C PHE A 375 -0.42 17.89 -11.70
N VAL A 376 -1.53 18.14 -12.43
CA VAL A 376 -1.43 18.80 -13.76
C VAL A 376 -2.11 20.18 -13.91
N LEU A 377 -2.91 20.68 -12.95
CA LEU A 377 -3.63 21.96 -13.13
C LEU A 377 -3.29 23.07 -12.14
N ARG A 378 -2.02 23.17 -11.71
CA ARG A 378 -1.56 24.34 -10.94
C ARG A 378 -0.26 24.99 -11.41
N ASN A 379 0.12 24.77 -12.67
CA ASN A 379 1.21 25.50 -13.31
C ASN A 379 0.88 25.82 -14.78
N SER A 380 -0.14 26.64 -15.00
CA SER A 380 -0.26 27.44 -16.24
C SER A 380 -0.62 28.91 -15.97
N GLU A 381 -0.56 29.37 -14.73
CA GLU A 381 -0.59 30.79 -14.40
C GLU A 381 0.71 31.17 -13.71
N SER A 382 1.74 31.47 -14.51
CA SER A 382 2.75 32.51 -14.24
C SER A 382 3.99 32.28 -15.10
N ASN A 383 4.06 32.95 -16.24
CA ASN A 383 5.26 33.70 -16.65
C ASN A 383 5.04 34.37 -18.01
N HIS A 384 4.31 35.48 -18.02
CA HIS A 384 4.82 36.62 -18.79
C HIS A 384 5.86 37.31 -17.90
N ARG A 385 7.11 37.04 -18.24
CA ARG A 385 8.31 37.65 -17.67
C ARG A 385 8.29 39.16 -17.90
N SER A 386 8.66 39.92 -16.90
CA SER A 386 9.43 41.16 -17.08
C SER A 386 10.54 41.20 -16.03
N ALA A 387 11.72 41.53 -16.51
CA ALA A 387 13.02 41.29 -15.91
C ALA A 387 13.34 42.16 -14.69
N GLY A 388 14.26 41.69 -13.84
CA GLY A 388 14.85 42.53 -12.79
C GLY A 388 15.78 41.80 -11.82
N ILE A 389 17.07 41.75 -12.17
CA ILE A 389 18.24 42.01 -11.31
C ILE A 389 18.28 41.37 -9.90
N GLY A 390 19.25 40.47 -9.72
CA GLY A 390 20.24 40.62 -8.64
C GLY A 390 20.15 39.74 -7.38
N ARG A 391 21.31 39.14 -7.09
CA ARG A 391 21.87 38.68 -5.80
C ARG A 391 21.68 37.21 -5.36
N ARG A 392 22.86 36.65 -5.06
CA ARG A 392 23.14 35.40 -4.35
C ARG A 392 22.41 35.34 -3.01
N GLN A 393 21.88 34.16 -2.68
CA GLN A 393 21.91 33.61 -1.33
C GLN A 393 21.83 32.08 -1.39
N HIS A 394 22.69 31.42 -0.60
CA HIS A 394 22.67 29.99 -0.35
C HIS A 394 21.32 29.54 0.22
N CYS A 395 20.74 28.49 -0.36
CA CYS A 395 19.70 27.72 0.31
C CYS A 395 19.94 26.23 0.03
N THR A 396 20.21 25.48 1.10
CA THR A 396 20.32 24.03 1.14
C THR A 396 18.99 23.39 0.76
N THR A 397 18.88 22.88 -0.46
CA THR A 397 17.70 22.13 -0.92
C THR A 397 17.79 20.67 -0.48
N ARG A 398 17.01 20.32 0.55
CA ARG A 398 16.57 18.93 0.80
C ARG A 398 15.87 18.42 -0.45
N HIS A 399 16.45 17.43 -1.14
CA HIS A 399 15.76 16.68 -2.18
C HIS A 399 14.62 15.85 -1.55
N LYS A 400 13.39 16.39 -1.58
CA LYS A 400 12.18 15.57 -1.54
C LYS A 400 12.00 14.99 -2.94
N THR A 401 12.34 13.73 -3.13
CA THR A 401 11.89 12.94 -4.28
C THR A 401 10.36 12.83 -4.20
N ARG A 402 9.67 13.67 -4.98
CA ARG A 402 8.21 13.68 -5.09
C ARG A 402 7.78 12.63 -6.11
N SER A 403 6.95 11.69 -5.67
CA SER A 403 6.42 10.54 -6.41
C SER A 403 5.43 10.98 -7.48
N ARG A 404 5.66 10.58 -8.73
CA ARG A 404 4.66 10.63 -9.81
C ARG A 404 3.62 9.52 -9.58
N SER A 405 2.35 9.80 -9.88
CA SER A 405 1.24 8.86 -9.75
C SER A 405 1.42 7.65 -10.71
N PRO A 406 1.31 6.39 -10.25
CA PRO A 406 1.46 5.19 -11.08
C PRO A 406 0.36 5.01 -12.14
N PHE A 407 -0.73 5.79 -12.07
CA PHE A 407 -1.87 5.67 -12.96
C PHE A 407 -1.70 6.39 -14.31
N LEU A 408 -0.79 7.37 -14.41
CA LEU A 408 -0.41 7.98 -15.70
C LEU A 408 0.24 6.95 -16.63
N ALA A 409 0.87 5.91 -16.08
CA ALA A 409 1.40 4.81 -16.89
C ALA A 409 0.29 4.00 -17.57
N ILE A 410 -0.93 3.93 -17.01
CA ILE A 410 -2.06 3.26 -17.68
C ILE A 410 -2.47 4.09 -18.90
N GLU A 411 -2.56 5.41 -18.77
CA GLU A 411 -2.86 6.29 -19.90
C GLU A 411 -1.81 6.17 -21.01
N ASP A 412 -0.52 6.34 -20.70
CA ASP A 412 0.56 6.23 -21.69
C ASP A 412 0.69 4.81 -22.26
N SER A 413 0.31 3.80 -21.48
CA SER A 413 0.36 2.42 -21.94
C SER A 413 -0.80 2.05 -22.83
N PHE A 414 -2.02 2.53 -22.57
CA PHE A 414 -3.20 2.17 -23.37
C PHE A 414 -3.48 3.17 -24.49
N SER A 415 -2.91 4.36 -24.43
CA SER A 415 -2.88 5.34 -25.51
C SER A 415 -1.71 5.01 -26.45
N ASN A 416 -1.98 4.31 -27.55
CA ASN A 416 -0.99 4.13 -28.62
C ASN A 416 -0.41 5.48 -29.06
N ILE A 417 0.87 5.73 -28.83
CA ILE A 417 1.61 6.87 -29.39
C ILE A 417 2.12 6.45 -30.77
N ASN A 418 1.35 6.76 -31.80
CA ASN A 418 1.71 7.68 -32.88
C ASN A 418 0.44 8.01 -33.66
#